data_AF-A0A839E3U5-F1
#
_entry.id   AF-A0A839E3U5-F1
#
_cell.length_a   1.000
_cell.length_b   1.000
_cell.length_c   1.000
_cell.angle_alpha   90.00
_cell.angle_beta   90.00
_cell.angle_gamma   90.00
#
_symmetry.space_group_name_H-M   'P 1'
#
loop_
_entity.id
_entity.type
_entity.pdbx_description
1 polymer ?
#
loop_
_entity_poly.entity_id
_entity_poly.type
_entity_poly.pdbx_seq_one_letter_code
_entity_poly.pdbx_strand_id
1 'polypeptide(L)' 'MASPIGGVAARDSKDPDGDVLVFSPATWNAFLATARRGSLDR' A
#
# COMPACT_ATOMS: atom_id res chain seq x y z
N MET A 1 -14.06 8.27 8.93
CA MET A 1 -13.07 7.86 7.92
C MET A 1 -13.53 6.54 7.32
N ALA A 2 -13.89 6.53 6.04
CA ALA A 2 -14.32 5.31 5.36
C ALA A 2 -13.08 4.44 5.10
N SER A 3 -12.94 3.30 5.80
CA SER A 3 -12.04 2.25 5.35
C SER A 3 -12.56 1.72 4.01
N PRO A 4 -11.71 1.56 2.98
CA PRO A 4 -12.14 0.97 1.74
C PRO A 4 -12.46 -0.49 2.02
N ILE A 5 -13.73 -0.85 1.93
CA ILE A 5 -14.21 -2.23 1.90
C ILE A 5 -13.34 -3.03 0.91
N GLY A 6 -12.47 -3.89 1.45
CA GLY A 6 -11.63 -4.83 0.70
C GLY A 6 -10.27 -4.34 0.19
N GLY A 7 -9.84 -3.10 0.47
CA GLY A 7 -8.55 -2.56 0.01
C GLY A 7 -7.43 -2.55 1.07
N VAL A 8 -6.17 -2.44 0.63
CA VAL A 8 -5.02 -2.19 1.53
C VAL A 8 -4.69 -0.70 1.49
N ALA A 9 -4.81 -0.03 2.64
CA ALA A 9 -4.52 1.39 2.77
C ALA A 9 -3.12 1.64 3.33
N ALA A 10 -2.36 2.54 2.71
CA ALA A 10 -1.08 3.03 3.20
C ALA A 10 -1.20 4.54 3.47
N ARG A 11 -0.69 4.97 4.63
CA ARG A 11 -0.67 6.38 5.06
C ARG A 11 0.73 6.75 5.52
N ASP A 12 1.10 8.01 5.34
CA ASP A 12 2.27 8.55 6.01
C ASP A 12 1.97 8.67 7.52
N SER A 13 2.78 8.05 8.36
CA SER A 13 2.60 8.15 9.81
C SER A 13 2.99 9.52 10.36
N LYS A 14 3.79 10.29 9.61
CA LYS A 14 4.26 11.63 9.99
C LYS A 14 3.29 12.74 9.60
N ASP A 15 2.35 12.43 8.70
CA ASP A 15 1.27 13.33 8.30
C ASP A 15 -0.08 12.64 8.50
N PRO A 16 -0.60 12.65 9.74
CA PRO A 16 -1.83 11.92 10.09
C PRO A 16 -3.09 12.47 9.40
N ASP A 17 -3.05 13.71 8.90
CA ASP A 17 -4.13 14.37 8.17
C ASP A 17 -3.92 14.33 6.64
N GLY A 18 -2.80 13.77 6.18
CA GLY A 18 -2.46 13.62 4.78
C GLY A 18 -3.29 12.56 4.04
N ASP A 19 -3.10 12.52 2.73
CA ASP A 19 -3.82 11.59 1.85
C ASP A 19 -3.49 10.12 2.13
N VAL A 20 -4.48 9.26 1.89
CA VAL A 20 -4.37 7.80 2.02
C VAL A 20 -4.29 7.16 0.64
N LEU A 21 -3.24 6.39 0.39
CA LEU A 21 -3.12 5.56 -0.81
C LEU A 21 -3.85 4.23 -0.59
N VAL A 22 -4.74 3.86 -1.51
CA VAL A 22 -5.50 2.60 -1.44
C VAL A 22 -5.14 1.70 -2.61
N PHE A 23 -4.71 0.48 -2.30
CA PHE A 23 -4.36 -0.54 -3.27
C PHE A 23 -5.39 -1.67 -3.28
N SER A 24 -5.58 -2.29 -4.44
CA SER A 24 -6.27 -3.58 -4.49
C SER A 24 -5.42 -4.65 -3.79
N PRO A 25 -6.05 -5.71 -3.20
CA PRO A 25 -5.29 -6.82 -2.63
C PRO A 25 -4.31 -7.47 -3.62
N ALA A 26 -4.72 -7.59 -4.90
CA ALA A 26 -3.88 -8.17 -5.94
C ALA A 26 -2.61 -7.32 -6.19
N THR A 27 -2.77 -6.00 -6.29
CA THR A 27 -1.65 -5.06 -6.45
C THR A 27 -0.71 -5.10 -5.26
N TRP A 28 -1.25 -5.11 -4.03
CA TRP A 28 -0.44 -5.20 -2.82
C TRP A 28 0.38 -6.49 -2.75
N ASN A 29 -0.24 -7.63 -3.09
CA ASN A 29 0.46 -8.92 -3.12
C ASN A 29 1.57 -8.97 -4.17
N ALA A 30 1.33 -8.42 -5.36
CA ALA A 30 2.36 -8.30 -6.40
C ALA A 30 3.54 -7.42 -5.93
N PHE A 31 3.24 -6.28 -5.31
CA PHE A 31 4.26 -5.41 -4.71
C PHE A 31 5.11 -6.17 -3.68
N LEU A 32 4.48 -6.87 -2.74
CA LEU A 32 5.19 -7.66 -1.73
C LEU A 32 6.04 -8.78 -2.34
N ALA A 33 5.55 -9.45 -3.38
CA ALA A 33 6.31 -10.49 -4.06
C ALA A 33 7.58 -9.94 -4.70
N THR A 34 7.51 -8.77 -5.34
CA THR A 34 8.67 -8.07 -5.91
C THR A 34 9.62 -7.57 -4.81
N ALA A 35 9.08 -6.99 -3.74
CA ALA A 35 9.86 -6.51 -2.60
C ALA A 35 10.67 -7.65 -1.95
N ARG A 36 10.05 -8.80 -1.74
CA ARG A 36 10.70 -9.99 -1.16
C ARG A 36 11.80 -10.57 -2.04
N ARG A 37 11.75 -10.34 -3.35
CA ARG A 37 12.81 -10.74 -4.29
C ARG A 37 13.97 -9.74 -4.33
N GLY A 38 13.86 -8.59 -3.66
CA GLY A 38 14.85 -7.52 -3.74
C GLY A 38 14.98 -7.00 -5.16
N SER A 39 13.85 -6.71 -5.81
CA SER A 39 13.81 -6.30 -7.22
C SER A 39 13.12 -4.95 -7.43
N LEU A 40 13.05 -4.11 -6.40
CA LEU A 40 12.43 -2.78 -6.45
C LEU A 40 13.44 -1.66 -6.74
N ASP A 41 14.73 -1.97 -6.71
CA ASP A 41 15.88 -1.07 -6.75
C ASP A 41 16.55 -0.96 -8.13
N ARG A 42 15.86 -1.41 -9.18
CA ARG A 42 16.39 -1.40 -10.55
C ARG A 42 16.26 -0.05 -11.25
#